data_AF-A0A920FFU0-F1
#
_entry.id   AF-A0A920FFU0-F1
#
_cell.length_a   1.000
_cell.length_b   1.000
_cell.length_c   1.000
_cell.angle_alpha   90.00
_cell.angle_beta   90.00
_cell.angle_gamma   90.00
#
_symmetry.space_group_name_H-M   'P 1'
#
loop_
_entity.id
_entity.type
_entity.pdbx_description
1 polymer ?
#
loop_
_entity_poly.entity_id
_entity_poly.type
_entity_poly.pdbx_seq_one_letter_code
_entity_poly.pdbx_strand_id
1 'polypeptide(L)'
;MSADYRQHKDSIVNKGNVYLIPLPITQLDEFKTDSHPLQNTQIINQLNCFAVENVRTARRFLKKINRNIDIDQLHFIELNKKTTDEDLSKIISILKEGENIGVMSESGCPGIADPGQEICKRAHLNNIRIIPLIGPSSILMALMASGLNGQQFTFHGYLPIKENEIIKN
;
A
#
# COMPACT_ATOMS: atom_id res chain seq x y z
N MET A 1 24.76 -17.88 42.03
CA MET A 1 23.62 -17.90 41.08
C MET A 1 22.87 -16.57 41.20
N SER A 2 23.42 -15.36 41.09
CA SER A 2 24.35 -14.70 40.16
C SER A 2 23.85 -14.61 38.71
N ALA A 3 23.12 -13.52 38.47
CA ALA A 3 23.36 -12.54 37.40
C ALA A 3 22.99 -12.82 35.93
N ASP A 4 22.61 -14.03 35.50
CA ASP A 4 22.40 -14.28 34.06
C ASP A 4 20.98 -14.06 33.50
N TYR A 5 19.97 -13.82 34.34
CA TYR A 5 18.57 -13.71 33.85
C TYR A 5 18.19 -12.30 33.35
N ARG A 6 19.15 -11.36 33.26
CA ARG A 6 18.89 -9.92 32.97
C ARG A 6 19.49 -9.40 31.66
N GLN A 7 20.00 -10.24 30.76
CA GLN A 7 20.71 -9.78 29.55
C GLN A 7 20.15 -10.22 28.18
N HIS A 8 18.93 -10.78 28.11
CA HIS A 8 18.22 -10.96 26.83
C HIS A 8 16.88 -10.24 26.82
N LYS A 9 16.89 -8.94 27.12
CA LYS A 9 15.98 -8.03 26.44
C LYS A 9 16.72 -7.68 25.15
N ASP A 10 16.49 -8.44 24.09
CA ASP A 10 16.62 -7.87 22.75
C ASP A 10 15.91 -6.52 22.82
N SER A 11 16.65 -5.43 22.62
CA SER A 11 16.05 -4.13 22.44
C SER A 11 14.96 -4.33 21.40
N ILE A 12 13.69 -4.16 21.78
CA ILE A 12 12.59 -4.22 20.83
C ILE A 12 12.87 -3.08 19.87
N VAL A 13 13.56 -3.37 18.77
CA VAL A 13 13.76 -2.43 17.68
C VAL A 13 12.36 -2.22 17.15
N ASN A 14 11.77 -1.07 17.49
CA ASN A 14 10.42 -0.76 17.10
C ASN A 14 10.44 -0.44 15.61
N LYS A 15 10.22 -1.45 14.78
CA LYS A 15 10.13 -1.30 13.33
C LYS A 15 8.91 -0.45 12.98
N GLY A 16 9.01 0.27 11.87
CA GLY A 16 7.89 0.94 11.25
C GLY A 16 6.88 -0.06 10.70
N ASN A 17 5.74 0.46 10.28
CA ASN A 17 4.66 -0.30 9.66
C ASN A 17 4.48 0.11 8.20
N VAL A 18 4.06 -0.84 7.38
CA VAL A 18 3.59 -0.59 6.01
C VAL A 18 2.09 -0.35 6.05
N TYR A 19 1.65 0.83 5.66
CA TYR A 19 0.23 1.16 5.51
C TYR A 19 -0.17 1.06 4.05
N LEU A 20 -1.06 0.13 3.72
CA LEU A 20 -1.61 0.02 2.37
C LEU A 20 -2.77 1.00 2.25
N ILE A 21 -2.59 2.06 1.46
CA ILE A 21 -3.53 3.18 1.35
C ILE A 21 -4.32 3.06 0.04
N PRO A 22 -5.61 2.71 0.09
CA PRO A 22 -6.45 2.69 -1.10
C PRO A 22 -6.69 4.10 -1.64
N LEU A 23 -6.69 4.22 -2.96
CA LEU A 23 -7.11 5.44 -3.65
C LEU A 23 -8.54 5.29 -4.20
N PRO A 24 -9.24 6.41 -4.47
CA PRO A 24 -10.51 6.39 -5.19
C PRO A 24 -10.38 5.68 -6.53
N ILE A 25 -11.42 4.95 -6.94
CA ILE A 25 -11.50 4.36 -8.29
C ILE A 25 -11.98 5.40 -9.31
N THR A 26 -12.74 6.40 -8.86
CA THR A 26 -13.16 7.54 -9.70
C THR A 26 -12.00 8.46 -10.00
N GLN A 27 -12.18 9.36 -10.97
CA GLN A 27 -11.23 10.44 -11.17
C GLN A 27 -11.08 11.29 -9.90
N LEU A 28 -9.85 11.72 -9.59
CA LEU A 28 -9.57 12.52 -8.37
C LEU A 28 -10.29 13.88 -8.35
N ASP A 29 -10.72 14.40 -9.49
CA ASP A 29 -11.46 15.66 -9.56
C ASP A 29 -12.90 15.49 -9.05
N GLU A 30 -13.51 14.34 -9.34
CA GLU A 30 -14.85 13.93 -8.89
C GLU A 30 -14.87 13.35 -7.48
N PHE A 31 -13.70 12.95 -6.96
CA PHE A 31 -13.58 12.35 -5.65
C PHE A 31 -14.03 13.32 -4.54
N LYS A 32 -15.06 12.91 -3.80
CA LYS A 32 -15.60 13.62 -2.64
C LYS A 32 -14.92 13.12 -1.37
N THR A 33 -14.17 14.00 -0.73
CA THR A 33 -13.41 13.71 0.51
C THR A 33 -14.29 13.26 1.67
N ASP A 34 -15.56 13.67 1.71
CA ASP A 34 -16.49 13.31 2.79
C ASP A 34 -16.81 11.81 2.82
N SER A 35 -16.61 11.11 1.70
CA SER A 35 -16.75 9.65 1.60
C SER A 35 -15.49 8.88 1.99
N HIS A 36 -14.38 9.58 2.22
CA HIS A 36 -13.12 8.97 2.63
C HIS A 36 -13.16 8.60 4.12
N PRO A 37 -12.77 7.36 4.52
CA PRO A 37 -12.73 7.00 5.92
C PRO A 37 -11.85 7.94 6.73
N LEU A 38 -12.39 8.52 7.80
CA LEU A 38 -11.68 9.49 8.64
C LEU A 38 -10.40 8.89 9.23
N GLN A 39 -10.43 7.61 9.64
CA GLN A 39 -9.25 6.93 10.17
C GLN A 39 -8.10 6.87 9.15
N ASN A 40 -8.41 6.69 7.86
CA ASN A 40 -7.38 6.69 6.83
C ASN A 40 -6.70 8.06 6.75
N THR A 41 -7.47 9.15 6.74
CA THR A 41 -6.91 10.51 6.71
C THR A 41 -6.02 10.78 7.93
N GLN A 42 -6.44 10.33 9.12
CA GLN A 42 -5.66 10.47 10.35
C GLN A 42 -4.32 9.75 10.27
N ILE A 43 -4.30 8.51 9.77
CA ILE A 43 -3.08 7.72 9.57
C ILE A 43 -2.20 8.39 8.52
N ILE A 44 -2.74 8.74 7.35
CA ILE A 44 -1.98 9.34 6.25
C ILE A 44 -1.28 10.63 6.69
N ASN A 45 -1.94 11.47 7.49
CA ASN A 45 -1.37 12.71 8.00
C ASN A 45 -0.20 12.53 9.00
N GLN A 46 0.05 11.30 9.47
CA GLN A 46 1.17 10.97 10.36
C GLN A 46 2.37 10.39 9.59
N LEU A 47 2.23 10.17 8.27
CA LEU A 47 3.26 9.57 7.43
C LEU A 47 4.05 10.66 6.72
N ASN A 48 5.37 10.49 6.68
CA ASN A 48 6.29 11.36 5.95
C ASN A 48 6.88 10.68 4.71
N CYS A 49 6.78 9.35 4.61
CA CYS A 49 7.36 8.57 3.52
C CYS A 49 6.28 7.75 2.80
N PHE A 50 6.26 7.84 1.47
CA PHE A 50 5.30 7.16 0.62
C PHE A 50 5.98 6.42 -0.53
N ALA A 51 5.72 5.13 -0.65
CA ALA A 51 6.08 4.35 -1.83
C ALA A 51 4.87 4.33 -2.79
N VAL A 52 5.04 4.88 -4.00
CA VAL A 52 3.92 5.25 -4.87
C VAL A 52 4.16 4.84 -6.31
N GLU A 53 3.14 4.36 -7.01
CA GLU A 53 3.28 4.05 -8.44
C GLU A 53 3.51 5.33 -9.28
N ASN A 54 2.83 6.40 -8.90
CA ASN A 54 2.89 7.69 -9.60
C ASN A 54 2.88 8.85 -8.61
N VAL A 55 4.01 9.56 -8.51
CA VAL A 55 4.20 10.67 -7.58
C VAL A 55 3.19 11.80 -7.82
N ARG A 56 2.83 12.09 -9.07
CA ARG A 56 1.89 13.17 -9.39
C ARG A 56 0.48 12.84 -8.90
N THR A 57 0.03 11.60 -9.08
CA THR A 57 -1.27 11.13 -8.58
C THR A 57 -1.30 11.13 -7.06
N ALA A 58 -0.25 10.60 -6.41
CA ALA A 58 -0.09 10.60 -4.97
C ALA A 58 -0.17 12.02 -4.37
N ARG A 59 0.63 12.97 -4.87
CA ARG A 59 0.63 14.36 -4.39
C ARG A 59 -0.76 15.01 -4.52
N ARG A 60 -1.46 14.78 -5.65
CA ARG A 60 -2.81 15.31 -5.87
C ARG A 60 -3.82 14.72 -4.88
N PHE A 61 -3.76 13.42 -4.63
CA PHE A 61 -4.62 12.75 -3.65
C PHE A 61 -4.38 13.28 -2.23
N LEU A 62 -3.11 13.34 -1.79
CA LEU A 62 -2.72 13.84 -0.47
C LEU A 62 -3.19 15.29 -0.24
N LYS A 63 -3.02 16.18 -1.24
CA LYS A 63 -3.55 17.55 -1.18
C LYS A 63 -5.08 17.63 -1.16
N LYS A 64 -5.77 16.68 -1.80
CA LYS A 64 -7.23 16.62 -1.81
C LYS A 64 -7.77 16.27 -0.42
N ILE A 65 -7.19 15.25 0.24
CA ILE A 65 -7.63 14.81 1.58
C ILE A 65 -7.18 15.75 2.70
N ASN A 66 -6.04 16.44 2.52
CA ASN A 66 -5.54 17.43 3.46
C ASN A 66 -4.90 18.59 2.69
N ARG A 67 -5.61 19.72 2.57
CA ARG A 67 -5.11 20.89 1.82
C ARG A 67 -3.87 21.53 2.46
N ASN A 68 -3.73 21.37 3.77
CA ASN A 68 -2.67 21.99 4.58
C ASN A 68 -1.40 21.12 4.67
N ILE A 69 -1.40 19.90 4.13
CA ILE A 69 -0.21 19.05 4.15
C ILE A 69 0.94 19.72 3.41
N ASP A 70 2.12 19.79 4.02
CA ASP A 70 3.32 20.28 3.35
C ASP A 70 3.92 19.15 2.48
N ILE A 71 3.47 19.08 1.23
CA ILE A 71 3.87 18.02 0.30
C ILE A 71 5.38 18.03 0.04
N ASP A 72 6.03 19.19 0.09
CA ASP A 72 7.45 19.30 -0.26
C ASP A 72 8.36 18.74 0.84
N GLN A 73 7.83 18.53 2.05
CA GLN A 73 8.50 17.82 3.14
C GLN A 73 8.33 16.29 3.08
N LEU A 74 7.44 15.79 2.22
CA LEU A 74 7.19 14.35 2.11
C LEU A 74 8.22 13.69 1.21
N HIS A 75 8.67 12.51 1.61
CA HIS A 75 9.52 11.66 0.80
C HIS A 75 8.66 10.71 -0.05
N PHE A 76 8.93 10.68 -1.36
CA PHE A 76 8.27 9.80 -2.32
C PHE A 76 9.28 8.85 -2.96
N ILE A 77 8.96 7.55 -2.93
CA ILE A 77 9.72 6.49 -3.59
C ILE A 77 8.85 5.94 -4.70
N GLU A 78 9.26 6.10 -5.96
CA GLU A 78 8.44 5.66 -7.11
C GLU A 78 8.57 4.14 -7.34
N LEU A 79 7.44 3.46 -7.55
CA LEU A 79 7.33 2.03 -7.79
C LEU A 79 6.77 1.77 -9.19
N ASN A 80 7.62 1.36 -10.12
CA ASN A 80 7.19 1.00 -11.48
C ASN A 80 7.85 -0.30 -11.96
N LYS A 81 7.69 -0.65 -13.24
CA LYS A 81 8.28 -1.87 -13.84
C LYS A 81 9.81 -1.91 -13.79
N LYS A 82 10.47 -0.78 -13.54
CA LYS A 82 11.92 -0.64 -13.40
C LYS A 82 12.38 -0.59 -11.95
N THR A 83 11.47 -0.74 -10.98
CA THR A 83 11.83 -0.82 -9.55
C THR A 83 12.85 -1.93 -9.36
N THR A 84 13.99 -1.57 -8.79
CA THR A 84 15.09 -2.52 -8.57
C THR A 84 14.98 -3.16 -7.19
N ASP A 85 15.71 -4.25 -7.00
CA ASP A 85 15.87 -4.84 -5.67
C ASP A 85 16.51 -3.87 -4.67
N GLU A 86 17.33 -2.93 -5.14
CA GLU A 86 17.94 -1.90 -4.32
C GLU A 86 16.90 -0.90 -3.80
N ASP A 87 15.95 -0.48 -4.63
CA ASP A 87 14.87 0.42 -4.24
C ASP A 87 13.97 -0.22 -3.18
N LEU A 88 13.63 -1.50 -3.37
CA LEU A 88 12.89 -2.29 -2.37
C LEU A 88 13.70 -2.45 -1.08
N SER A 89 15.01 -2.62 -1.18
CA SER A 89 15.88 -2.73 0.00
C SER A 89 15.95 -1.42 0.78
N LYS A 90 15.96 -0.26 0.11
CA LYS A 90 15.88 1.06 0.74
C LYS A 90 14.59 1.21 1.55
N ILE A 91 13.45 0.83 0.97
CA ILE A 91 12.15 0.83 1.67
C ILE A 91 12.21 -0.02 2.95
N ILE A 92 12.79 -1.22 2.86
CA ILE A 92 12.92 -2.12 4.03
C ILE A 92 13.86 -1.55 5.09
N SER A 93 14.95 -0.87 4.70
CA SER A 93 15.85 -0.21 5.65
C SER A 93 15.15 0.90 6.43
N ILE A 94 14.40 1.77 5.76
CA ILE A 94 13.59 2.84 6.39
C ILE A 94 12.61 2.23 7.43
N LEU A 95 11.92 1.15 7.05
CA LEU A 95 11.02 0.44 7.98
C LEU A 95 11.77 -0.18 9.17
N LYS A 96 12.99 -0.68 8.97
CA LYS A 96 13.82 -1.23 10.06
C LYS A 96 14.31 -0.14 11.02
N GLU A 97 14.46 1.08 10.55
CA GLU A 97 14.83 2.26 11.36
C GLU A 97 13.65 2.79 12.20
N GLY A 98 12.44 2.26 11.99
CA GLY A 98 11.25 2.60 12.78
C GLY A 98 10.28 3.53 12.07
N GLU A 99 10.59 3.95 10.85
CA GLU A 99 9.74 4.86 10.08
C GLU A 99 8.61 4.13 9.38
N ASN A 100 7.38 4.67 9.49
CA ASN A 100 6.22 4.14 8.80
C ASN A 100 6.22 4.56 7.33
N ILE A 101 5.80 3.66 6.44
CA ILE A 101 5.68 3.93 5.01
C ILE A 101 4.24 3.71 4.54
N GLY A 102 3.70 4.69 3.82
CA GLY A 102 2.44 4.55 3.09
C GLY A 102 2.68 4.00 1.68
N VAL A 103 1.97 2.95 1.28
CA VAL A 103 2.02 2.40 -0.08
C VAL A 103 0.73 2.79 -0.80
N MET A 104 0.87 3.45 -1.97
CA MET A 104 -0.25 3.88 -2.81
C MET A 104 -0.07 3.40 -4.25
N SER A 105 -1.11 2.77 -4.79
CA SER A 105 -1.23 2.50 -6.24
C SER A 105 -1.97 3.64 -6.95
N GLU A 106 -2.14 3.57 -8.26
CA GLU A 106 -2.87 4.63 -9.00
C GLU A 106 -4.37 4.68 -8.72
N SER A 107 -5.02 3.56 -8.39
CA SER A 107 -6.45 3.50 -8.04
C SER A 107 -6.81 2.25 -7.25
N GLY A 108 -7.87 2.33 -6.43
CA GLY A 108 -8.37 1.21 -5.65
C GLY A 108 -7.39 0.73 -4.56
N CYS A 109 -7.50 -0.54 -4.18
CA CYS A 109 -6.66 -1.14 -3.14
C CYS A 109 -5.27 -1.52 -3.68
N PRO A 110 -4.18 -1.09 -3.02
CA PRO A 110 -2.84 -1.46 -3.44
C PRO A 110 -2.48 -2.90 -3.06
N GLY A 111 -1.52 -3.49 -3.78
CA GLY A 111 -0.96 -4.83 -3.51
C GLY A 111 -1.73 -6.00 -4.11
N ILE A 112 -2.73 -5.76 -4.95
CA ILE A 112 -3.54 -6.82 -5.59
C ILE A 112 -3.01 -7.17 -6.99
N ALA A 113 -2.77 -6.17 -7.83
CA ALA A 113 -2.35 -6.34 -9.22
C ALA A 113 -1.32 -5.27 -9.63
N ASP A 114 -0.55 -4.78 -8.65
CA ASP A 114 0.35 -3.65 -8.79
C ASP A 114 1.71 -3.93 -8.10
N PRO A 115 2.72 -3.05 -8.26
CA PRO A 115 4.05 -3.23 -7.66
C PRO A 115 4.06 -3.31 -6.12
N GLY A 116 3.02 -2.87 -5.41
CA GLY A 116 2.94 -2.86 -3.95
C GLY A 116 3.00 -4.25 -3.30
N GLN A 117 2.68 -5.31 -4.06
CA GLN A 117 2.74 -6.69 -3.57
C GLN A 117 4.17 -7.11 -3.16
N GLU A 118 5.19 -6.61 -3.88
CA GLU A 118 6.58 -7.01 -3.60
C GLU A 118 7.07 -6.37 -2.29
N ILE A 119 6.63 -5.15 -1.97
CA ILE A 119 6.87 -4.53 -0.66
C ILE A 119 6.25 -5.38 0.44
N CYS A 120 5.01 -5.84 0.26
CA CYS A 120 4.34 -6.69 1.24
C CYS A 120 5.10 -7.99 1.50
N LYS A 121 5.54 -8.65 0.43
CA LYS A 121 6.36 -9.87 0.52
C LYS A 121 7.65 -9.63 1.30
N ARG A 122 8.39 -8.56 0.97
CA ARG A 122 9.65 -8.20 1.66
C ARG A 122 9.42 -7.81 3.11
N ALA A 123 8.34 -7.09 3.41
CA ALA A 123 7.96 -6.72 4.77
C ALA A 123 7.69 -7.97 5.62
N HIS A 124 6.92 -8.94 5.12
CA HIS A 124 6.71 -10.22 5.79
C HIS A 124 8.02 -10.96 6.07
N LEU A 125 8.92 -11.06 5.07
CA LEU A 125 10.24 -11.69 5.25
C LEU A 125 11.09 -11.03 6.34
N ASN A 126 10.84 -9.76 6.65
CA ASN A 126 11.56 -8.99 7.66
C ASN A 126 10.77 -8.81 8.97
N ASN A 127 9.66 -9.53 9.16
CA ASN A 127 8.79 -9.38 10.33
C ASN A 127 8.36 -7.91 10.56
N ILE A 128 8.03 -7.21 9.47
CA ILE A 128 7.47 -5.87 9.47
C ILE A 128 5.94 -6.01 9.33
N ARG A 129 5.21 -5.27 10.16
CA ARG A 129 3.75 -5.30 10.15
C ARG A 129 3.20 -4.54 8.96
N ILE A 130 2.21 -5.14 8.31
CA ILE A 130 1.45 -4.55 7.21
C ILE A 130 0.03 -4.27 7.71
N ILE A 131 -0.47 -3.08 7.43
CA ILE A 131 -1.75 -2.58 7.91
C ILE A 131 -2.56 -2.13 6.67
N PRO A 132 -3.46 -2.96 6.15
CA PRO A 132 -4.37 -2.56 5.10
C PRO A 132 -5.41 -1.57 5.62
N LEU A 133 -5.57 -0.45 4.91
CA LEU A 133 -6.64 0.50 5.19
C LEU A 133 -7.90 0.15 4.39
N ILE A 134 -9.06 0.58 4.91
CA ILE A 134 -10.35 0.37 4.26
C ILE A 134 -10.42 1.22 3.00
N GLY A 135 -10.91 0.65 1.90
CA GLY A 135 -11.13 1.43 0.68
C GLY A 135 -11.80 0.65 -0.44
N PRO A 136 -11.99 1.30 -1.60
CA PRO A 136 -12.80 0.76 -2.67
C PRO A 136 -12.06 -0.35 -3.44
N SER A 137 -12.75 -1.48 -3.64
CA SER A 137 -12.29 -2.59 -4.48
C SER A 137 -13.25 -2.77 -5.66
N SER A 138 -12.77 -2.50 -6.88
CA SER A 138 -13.57 -2.67 -8.10
C SER A 138 -14.05 -4.11 -8.27
N ILE A 139 -13.22 -5.09 -7.89
CA ILE A 139 -13.53 -6.52 -7.95
C ILE A 139 -14.74 -6.83 -7.07
N LEU A 140 -14.70 -6.40 -5.80
CA LEU A 140 -15.80 -6.68 -4.86
C LEU A 140 -17.06 -5.89 -5.22
N MET A 141 -16.92 -4.63 -5.63
CA MET A 141 -18.06 -3.82 -6.06
C MET A 141 -18.77 -4.42 -7.29
N ALA A 142 -18.00 -4.87 -8.28
CA ALA A 142 -18.57 -5.54 -9.45
C ALA A 142 -19.28 -6.84 -9.07
N LEU A 143 -18.67 -7.66 -8.21
CA LEU A 143 -19.29 -8.89 -7.72
C LEU A 143 -20.60 -8.63 -6.96
N MET A 144 -20.60 -7.66 -6.05
CA MET A 144 -21.80 -7.23 -5.31
C MET A 144 -22.95 -6.79 -6.24
N ALA A 145 -22.63 -6.06 -7.31
CA ALA A 145 -23.62 -5.56 -8.26
C ALA A 145 -24.07 -6.60 -9.31
N SER A 146 -23.32 -7.69 -9.48
CA SER A 146 -23.52 -8.64 -10.58
C SER A 146 -24.70 -9.59 -10.42
N GLY A 147 -25.19 -9.80 -9.19
CA GLY A 147 -26.14 -10.87 -8.88
C GLY A 147 -25.55 -12.29 -8.91
N LEU A 148 -24.23 -12.43 -9.12
CA LEU A 148 -23.51 -13.72 -9.05
C LEU A 148 -23.21 -14.11 -7.60
N ASN A 149 -22.73 -15.35 -7.41
CA ASN A 149 -22.35 -15.87 -6.10
C ASN A 149 -21.10 -15.15 -5.55
N GLY A 150 -21.29 -14.31 -4.54
CA GLY A 150 -20.21 -13.62 -3.85
C GLY A 150 -19.39 -14.49 -2.87
N GLN A 151 -19.88 -15.67 -2.49
CA GLN A 151 -19.24 -16.54 -1.50
C GLN A 151 -18.02 -17.29 -2.08
N GLN A 152 -18.02 -17.55 -3.39
CA GLN A 152 -16.95 -18.26 -4.09
C GLN A 152 -16.71 -17.57 -5.44
N PHE A 153 -15.55 -16.92 -5.57
CA PHE A 153 -15.12 -16.30 -6.81
C PHE A 153 -13.60 -16.38 -6.95
N THR A 154 -13.12 -16.26 -8.20
CA THR A 154 -11.69 -16.23 -8.52
C THR A 154 -11.39 -14.97 -9.33
N PHE A 155 -10.39 -14.21 -8.91
CA PHE A 155 -9.85 -13.11 -9.70
C PHE A 155 -8.66 -13.60 -10.53
N HIS A 156 -8.81 -13.63 -11.85
CA HIS A 156 -7.75 -14.09 -12.77
C HIS A 156 -6.83 -12.98 -13.27
N GLY A 157 -7.04 -11.72 -12.85
CA GLY A 157 -6.29 -10.60 -13.39
C GLY A 157 -6.64 -10.30 -14.84
N TYR A 158 -5.64 -9.87 -15.61
CA TYR A 158 -5.79 -9.58 -17.04
C TYR A 158 -5.62 -10.84 -17.87
N LEU A 159 -6.49 -11.02 -18.86
CA LEU A 159 -6.34 -12.10 -19.83
C LEU A 159 -5.06 -11.88 -20.68
N PRO A 160 -4.37 -12.96 -21.08
CA PRO A 160 -3.25 -12.86 -22.00
C PRO A 160 -3.64 -12.17 -23.30
N ILE A 161 -2.75 -11.32 -23.82
CA ILE A 161 -3.00 -10.58 -25.07
C ILE A 161 -2.87 -11.52 -26.30
N LYS A 162 -2.09 -12.60 -26.18
CA LYS A 162 -1.84 -13.56 -27.27
C LYS A 162 -2.74 -14.79 -27.13
N GLU A 163 -3.42 -15.17 -28.23
CA GLU A 163 -4.34 -16.31 -28.27
C GLU A 163 -3.72 -17.63 -27.80
N ASN A 164 -2.44 -17.86 -28.11
CA ASN A 164 -1.74 -19.11 -27.75
C ASN A 164 -1.47 -19.25 -26.25
N GLU A 165 -1.70 -18.21 -25.44
CA GLU A 165 -1.52 -18.21 -23.98
C GLU A 165 -2.84 -18.41 -23.23
N ILE A 166 -3.99 -18.44 -23.93
CA ILE A 166 -5.34 -18.54 -23.33
C ILE A 166 -5.63 -19.95 -22.77
N ILE A 167 -4.97 -21.01 -23.27
CA ILE A 167 -5.38 -22.41 -23.05
C ILE A 167 -4.84 -23.03 -21.73
N LYS A 168 -4.13 -22.28 -20.87
CA LYS A 168 -3.39 -22.89 -19.74
C LYS A 168 -3.99 -22.76 -18.33
N ASN A 169 -5.25 -22.34 -18.17
CA ASN A 169 -5.87 -22.15 -16.85
C ASN A 169 -7.02 -23.11 -16.58
#